data_AF-I4VJN1-F1
#
_entry.id   AF-I4VJN1-F1
#
_cell.length_a   1.000
_cell.length_b   1.000
_cell.length_c   1.000
_cell.angle_alpha   90.00
_cell.angle_beta   90.00
_cell.angle_gamma   90.00
#
_symmetry.space_group_name_H-M   'P 1'
#
loop_
_entity.id
_entity.type
_entity.pdbx_description
1 polymer ?
#
loop_
_entity_poly.entity_id
_entity_poly.type
_entity_poly.pdbx_seq_one_letter_code
_entity_poly.pdbx_strand_id
1 'polypeptide(L)'
;MTKSTFGKAWYLPDENRWRDKNMLAMRDAGALIVEDGSLEFQGRKETIHITDIKQVSYGKQGRDAVNNWVKIEYGDGKQAYFADGSLLGWGGLFGGTKKILEAVRRATSTS
;
A
#
# COMPACT_ATOMS: atom_id res chain seq x y z
N MET A 1 -4.52 19.00 8.94
CA MET A 1 -5.24 17.74 8.68
C MET A 1 -5.26 17.51 7.18
N THR A 2 -4.32 16.72 6.67
CA THR A 2 -4.21 16.47 5.23
C THR A 2 -4.74 15.08 4.92
N LYS A 3 -6.02 14.98 4.56
CA LYS A 3 -6.63 13.70 4.15
C LYS A 3 -6.40 13.46 2.67
N SER A 4 -5.80 12.32 2.33
CA SER A 4 -5.62 11.88 0.94
C SER A 4 -6.37 10.57 0.71
N THR A 5 -7.07 10.44 -0.42
CA THR A 5 -7.83 9.23 -0.75
C THR A 5 -7.44 8.71 -2.13
N PHE A 6 -7.12 7.42 -2.20
CA PHE A 6 -6.74 6.68 -3.39
C PHE A 6 -7.76 5.57 -3.64
N GLY A 7 -8.75 5.81 -4.49
CA GLY A 7 -9.90 4.91 -4.67
C GLY A 7 -9.63 3.58 -5.42
N LYS A 8 -8.41 3.34 -5.87
CA LYS A 8 -8.01 2.11 -6.60
C LYS A 8 -6.65 1.61 -6.11
N ALA A 9 -6.51 1.37 -4.82
CA ALA A 9 -5.31 0.79 -4.22
C ALA A 9 -5.38 -0.74 -4.22
N TRP A 10 -4.28 -1.39 -4.57
CA TRP A 10 -4.05 -2.81 -4.31
C TRP A 10 -3.45 -3.01 -2.93
N TYR A 11 -3.80 -4.12 -2.29
CA TYR A 11 -3.35 -4.47 -0.95
C TYR A 11 -2.77 -5.89 -0.90
N LEU A 12 -1.67 -6.02 -0.16
CA LEU A 12 -1.16 -7.29 0.36
C LEU A 12 -0.83 -7.15 1.85
N PRO A 13 -1.18 -8.16 2.68
CA PRO A 13 -0.81 -8.20 4.09
C PRO A 13 0.67 -8.55 4.30
N ASP A 14 1.26 -9.29 3.36
CA ASP A 14 2.57 -9.92 3.48
C ASP A 14 3.26 -9.92 2.12
N GLU A 15 4.57 -10.11 2.13
CA GLU A 15 5.38 -10.26 0.92
C GLU A 15 4.87 -11.40 0.04
N ASN A 16 4.62 -11.12 -1.24
CA ASN A 16 4.11 -12.12 -2.18
C ASN A 16 5.25 -13.05 -2.64
N ARG A 17 5.50 -14.14 -1.92
CA ARG A 17 6.63 -15.05 -2.19
C ARG A 17 6.31 -16.01 -3.33
N TRP A 18 7.36 -16.40 -4.07
CA TRP A 18 7.23 -17.31 -5.22
C TRP A 18 6.59 -18.68 -4.90
N ARG A 19 6.67 -19.11 -3.63
CA ARG A 19 6.09 -20.39 -3.15
C ARG A 19 4.58 -20.34 -2.93
N ASP A 20 3.97 -19.16 -2.82
CA ASP A 20 2.59 -19.04 -2.34
C ASP A 20 1.52 -19.24 -3.43
N LYS A 21 1.92 -19.61 -4.66
CA LYS A 21 1.02 -19.90 -5.81
C LYS A 21 -0.06 -18.83 -6.09
N ASN A 22 0.10 -17.61 -5.58
CA ASN A 22 -0.82 -16.52 -5.86
C ASN A 22 -0.68 -16.09 -7.33
N MET A 23 -1.73 -16.30 -8.12
CA MET A 23 -1.76 -15.91 -9.55
C MET A 23 -1.94 -14.40 -9.74
N LEU A 24 -2.39 -13.68 -8.73
CA LEU A 24 -2.62 -12.25 -8.77
C LEU A 24 -1.48 -11.49 -8.04
N ALA A 25 -1.20 -10.27 -8.51
CA ALA A 25 -0.22 -9.38 -7.89
C ALA A 25 -0.68 -8.85 -6.52
N MET A 26 -1.96 -9.01 -6.17
CA MET A 26 -2.61 -8.44 -4.99
C MET A 26 -3.57 -9.46 -4.33
N ARG A 27 -3.83 -9.30 -3.02
CA ARG A 27 -4.82 -10.11 -2.27
C ARG A 27 -6.19 -9.43 -2.26
N ASP A 28 -6.20 -8.11 -2.17
CA ASP A 28 -7.42 -7.29 -2.18
C ASP A 28 -7.19 -5.98 -2.97
N ALA A 29 -8.28 -5.31 -3.32
CA ALA A 29 -8.28 -4.01 -3.98
C ALA A 29 -9.43 -3.15 -3.45
N GLY A 30 -9.18 -1.85 -3.26
CA GLY A 30 -10.15 -0.97 -2.64
C GLY A 30 -9.67 0.48 -2.57
N ALA A 31 -10.17 1.22 -1.58
CA ALA A 31 -9.74 2.59 -1.33
C ALA A 31 -8.71 2.64 -0.19
N LEU A 32 -7.61 3.35 -0.42
CA LEU A 32 -6.66 3.70 0.64
C LEU A 32 -6.90 5.15 1.06
N ILE A 33 -7.15 5.36 2.34
CA ILE A 33 -7.31 6.66 2.98
C ILE A 33 -6.07 6.87 3.85
N VAL A 34 -5.41 8.00 3.67
CA VAL A 34 -4.21 8.39 4.42
C VAL A 34 -4.56 9.64 5.20
N GLU A 35 -4.42 9.56 6.52
CA GLU A 35 -4.65 10.64 7.48
C GLU A 35 -3.40 10.83 8.35
N ASP A 36 -3.32 11.93 9.11
CA ASP A 36 -2.14 12.23 9.91
C ASP A 36 -1.89 11.10 10.93
N GLY A 37 -0.75 10.42 10.81
CA GLY A 37 -0.35 9.29 11.67
C GLY A 37 -1.09 7.96 11.46
N SER A 38 -2.04 7.86 10.52
CA SER A 38 -2.81 6.62 10.31
C SER A 38 -3.19 6.37 8.85
N LEU A 39 -3.40 5.09 8.50
CA LEU A 39 -3.92 4.67 7.21
C LEU A 39 -5.13 3.78 7.43
N GLU A 40 -6.15 3.95 6.60
CA GLU A 40 -7.29 3.06 6.52
C GLU A 40 -7.43 2.52 5.10
N PHE A 41 -7.41 1.21 4.95
CA PHE A 41 -7.70 0.55 3.70
C PHE A 41 -9.09 -0.06 3.75
N GLN A 42 -9.96 0.41 2.86
CA GLN A 42 -11.30 -0.12 2.66
C GLN A 42 -11.28 -1.02 1.43
N GLY A 43 -10.93 -2.29 1.65
CA GLY A 43 -10.90 -3.33 0.64
C GLY A 43 -12.28 -3.88 0.29
N ARG A 44 -12.34 -4.72 -0.74
CA ARG A 44 -13.57 -5.46 -1.07
C ARG A 44 -13.81 -6.63 -0.12
N LYS A 45 -12.74 -7.16 0.48
CA LYS A 45 -12.80 -8.33 1.38
C LYS A 45 -12.71 -7.92 2.84
N GLU A 46 -11.91 -6.92 3.15
CA GLU A 46 -11.62 -6.51 4.52
C GLU A 46 -11.36 -5.01 4.63
N THR A 47 -11.55 -4.47 5.83
CA THR A 47 -11.10 -3.12 6.19
C THR A 47 -9.93 -3.23 7.15
N ILE A 48 -8.82 -2.58 6.82
CA ILE A 48 -7.59 -2.58 7.63
C ILE A 48 -7.35 -1.19 8.15
N HIS A 49 -7.10 -1.08 9.45
CA HIS A 49 -6.67 0.16 10.09
C HIS A 49 -5.22 0.01 10.55
N ILE A 50 -4.37 0.94 10.13
CA ILE A 50 -2.93 0.93 10.40
C ILE A 50 -2.58 2.19 11.18
N THR A 51 -2.05 1.98 12.38
CA THR A 51 -1.48 3.00 13.25
C THR A 51 -0.09 2.55 13.70
N ASP A 52 0.65 3.42 14.39
CA ASP A 52 1.99 3.12 14.89
C ASP A 52 2.98 2.70 13.77
N ILE A 53 3.03 3.53 12.73
CA ILE A 53 3.88 3.30 11.56
C ILE A 53 5.34 3.51 11.94
N LYS A 54 6.15 2.46 11.76
CA LYS A 54 7.58 2.46 12.09
C LYS A 54 8.44 2.78 10.89
N GLN A 55 8.11 2.21 9.73
CA GLN A 55 8.91 2.37 8.53
C GLN A 55 8.06 2.37 7.27
N VAL A 56 8.44 3.22 6.32
CA VAL A 56 7.83 3.31 4.99
C VAL A 56 8.93 3.15 3.95
N SER A 57 8.81 2.11 3.12
CA SER A 57 9.75 1.84 2.03
C SER A 57 9.02 1.71 0.68
N TYR A 58 9.76 1.92 -0.41
CA TYR A 58 9.22 1.91 -1.77
C TYR A 58 10.14 1.09 -2.68
N GLY A 59 9.58 0.12 -3.39
CA GLY A 59 10.36 -0.70 -4.30
C GLY A 59 9.59 -1.88 -4.87
N LYS A 60 10.29 -2.73 -5.60
CA LYS A 60 9.74 -3.98 -6.14
C LYS A 60 9.42 -4.94 -5.02
N GLN A 61 8.39 -5.75 -5.23
CA GLN A 61 8.00 -6.77 -4.26
C GLN A 61 7.66 -8.11 -4.91
N GLY A 62 8.20 -9.18 -4.33
CA GLY A 62 7.90 -10.55 -4.70
C GLY A 62 8.03 -10.84 -6.20
N ARG A 63 6.97 -11.40 -6.78
CA ARG A 63 6.86 -11.69 -8.23
C ARG A 63 6.47 -10.49 -9.09
N ASP A 64 6.09 -9.36 -8.49
CA ASP A 64 5.71 -8.18 -9.25
C ASP A 64 6.95 -7.38 -9.65
N ALA A 65 7.61 -7.84 -10.72
CA ALA A 65 8.74 -7.15 -11.32
C ALA A 65 8.34 -5.86 -12.03
N VAL A 66 7.04 -5.60 -12.21
CA VAL A 66 6.53 -4.49 -13.03
C VAL A 66 6.18 -3.30 -12.14
N ASN A 67 5.49 -3.50 -11.03
CA ASN A 67 5.06 -2.40 -10.16
C ASN A 67 5.98 -2.23 -8.96
N ASN A 68 6.20 -0.98 -8.58
CA ASN A 68 6.71 -0.69 -7.25
C ASN A 68 5.53 -0.63 -6.27
N TRP A 69 5.83 -0.99 -5.03
CA TRP A 69 4.91 -1.06 -3.92
C TRP A 69 5.42 -0.17 -2.78
N VAL A 70 4.50 0.45 -2.06
CA VAL A 70 4.76 1.09 -0.78
C VAL A 70 4.59 0.02 0.31
N LYS A 71 5.68 -0.32 0.98
CA LYS A 71 5.67 -1.20 2.16
C LYS A 71 5.60 -0.34 3.41
N ILE A 72 4.65 -0.68 4.28
CA ILE A 72 4.45 -0.10 5.60
C ILE A 72 4.80 -1.17 6.62
N GLU A 73 5.69 -0.84 7.54
CA GLU A 73 5.94 -1.62 8.76
C GLU A 73 5.32 -0.87 9.92
N TYR A 74 4.50 -1.56 10.72
CA TYR A 74 3.70 -0.94 11.77
C TYR A 74 3.48 -1.88 12.95
N GLY A 75 3.26 -1.28 14.13
CA GLY A 75 3.10 -2.02 15.37
C GLY A 75 4.25 -3.02 15.61
N ASP A 76 3.90 -4.18 16.15
CA ASP A 76 4.84 -5.25 16.50
C ASP A 76 5.25 -6.09 15.26
N GLY A 77 5.94 -5.45 14.31
CA GLY A 77 6.52 -6.11 13.14
C GLY A 77 5.53 -6.49 12.03
N LYS A 78 4.29 -5.97 12.07
CA LYS A 78 3.31 -6.20 10.99
C LYS A 78 3.68 -5.42 9.74
N GLN A 79 3.26 -5.96 8.60
CA GLN A 79 3.54 -5.38 7.31
C GLN A 79 2.24 -5.17 6.53
N ALA A 80 2.28 -4.20 5.62
CA ALA A 80 1.21 -3.94 4.67
C ALA A 80 1.83 -3.34 3.41
N TYR A 81 1.35 -3.77 2.26
CA TYR A 81 1.85 -3.32 0.98
C TYR A 81 0.73 -2.71 0.16
N PHE A 82 1.01 -1.54 -0.41
CA PHE A 82 0.06 -0.81 -1.22
C PHE A 82 0.67 -0.42 -2.57
N ALA A 83 -0.11 -0.57 -3.63
CA ALA A 83 0.24 -0.06 -4.96
C ALA A 83 -0.98 0.59 -5.61
N ASP A 84 -0.74 1.50 -6.55
CA ASP A 84 -1.82 2.01 -7.38
C ASP A 84 -2.26 0.93 -8.39
N GLY A 85 -3.47 0.43 -8.18
CA GLY A 85 -4.12 -0.60 -8.99
C GLY A 85 -4.96 -0.03 -10.14
N SER A 86 -4.96 1.28 -10.35
CA SER A 86 -5.61 1.89 -11.51
C SER A 86 -5.02 1.36 -12.82
N LEU A 87 -5.84 1.36 -13.87
CA LEU A 87 -5.50 0.79 -15.18
C LEU A 87 -4.98 -0.67 -15.06
N LEU A 88 -5.55 -1.49 -14.17
CA LEU A 88 -5.12 -2.88 -13.93
C LEU A 88 -3.64 -3.01 -13.52
N GLY A 89 -3.10 -2.02 -12.81
CA GLY A 89 -1.71 -1.99 -12.32
C GLY A 89 -0.79 -1.07 -13.12
N TRP A 90 -1.19 -0.63 -14.32
CA TRP A 90 -0.38 0.32 -15.09
C TRP A 90 -0.31 1.71 -14.45
N GLY A 91 -1.28 2.08 -13.59
CA GLY A 91 -1.24 3.34 -12.83
C GLY A 91 0.00 3.48 -11.94
N GLY A 92 0.52 2.38 -11.40
CA GLY A 92 1.77 2.35 -10.64
C GLY A 92 2.99 2.75 -11.47
N LEU A 93 3.03 2.33 -12.75
CA LEU A 93 4.08 2.71 -13.70
C LEU A 93 4.02 4.19 -14.09
N PHE A 94 2.83 4.79 -14.13
CA PHE A 94 2.63 6.21 -14.40
C PHE A 94 2.79 7.11 -13.15
N GLY A 95 3.36 6.58 -12.07
CA GLY A 95 3.68 7.34 -10.86
C GLY A 95 2.56 7.40 -9.82
N GLY A 96 1.46 6.67 -10.02
CA GLY A 96 0.38 6.55 -9.05
C GLY A 96 0.84 6.06 -7.68
N THR A 97 1.67 5.00 -7.65
CA THR A 97 2.23 4.50 -6.39
C THR A 97 3.18 5.49 -5.72
N LYS A 98 3.85 6.37 -6.48
CA LYS A 98 4.67 7.44 -5.88
C LYS A 98 3.80 8.48 -5.15
N LYS A 99 2.61 8.79 -5.67
CA LYS A 99 1.67 9.69 -4.96
C LYS A 99 1.21 9.09 -3.64
N ILE A 100 0.98 7.77 -3.59
CA ILE A 100 0.71 7.05 -2.33
C ILE A 100 1.90 7.20 -1.38
N LEU A 101 3.13 6.95 -1.84
CA LEU A 101 4.34 7.10 -1.03
C LEU A 101 4.48 8.50 -0.43
N GLU A 102 4.30 9.54 -1.24
CA GLU A 102 4.42 10.93 -0.81
C GLU A 102 3.36 11.31 0.24
N ALA A 103 2.11 10.86 0.04
CA ALA A 103 1.03 11.08 1.01
C ALA A 103 1.33 10.40 2.34
N VAL A 104 1.76 9.13 2.31
CA VAL A 104 2.11 8.38 3.52
C VAL A 104 3.30 9.02 4.23
N ARG A 105 4.37 9.37 3.51
CA ARG A 105 5.54 10.02 4.11
C ARG A 105 5.16 11.33 4.79
N ARG A 106 4.34 12.16 4.14
CA ARG A 106 3.87 13.41 4.72
C ARG A 106 3.06 13.17 6.01
N ALA A 107 2.19 12.16 6.00
CA ALA A 107 1.39 11.78 7.17
C ALA A 107 2.25 11.25 8.33
N THR A 108 3.38 10.60 8.04
CA THR A 108 4.29 10.02 9.06
C THR A 108 5.41 10.95 9.52
N SER A 109 5.82 11.93 8.72
CA SER A 109 6.92 12.86 9.05
C SER A 109 6.49 14.00 9.97
N THR A 110 5.20 14.09 10.31
CA THR A 110 4.64 15.13 11.19
C THR A 110 4.42 14.61 12.62
N SER A 111 5.06 13.49 12.99
CA SER A 111 4.96 12.84 14.31
C SER A 111 6.26 12.89 15.07
#